data_AF-X1F747-F1
#
_entry.id   AF-X1F747-F1
#
_cell.length_a   1.000
_cell.length_b   1.000
_cell.length_c   1.000
_cell.angle_alpha   90.00
_cell.angle_beta   90.00
_cell.angle_gamma   90.00
#
_symmetry.space_group_name_H-M   'P 1'
#
loop_
_entity.id
_entity.type
_entity.pdbx_description
1 polymer ?
#
loop_
_entity_poly.entity_id
_entity_poly.type
_entity_poly.pdbx_seq_one_letter_code
_entity_poly.pdbx_strand_id
1 'polypeptide(L)' 'GLTEVHVCMTGCRAYGAAGVLEALNEEVKSRGLSLQVEIRATGCHGFCAKAPVIAIEPMGVQYQEVTA' A
#
# COMPACT_ATOMS: atom_id res chain seq x y z
N GLY A 1 -6.27 5.25 -16.51
CA GLY A 1 -4.92 5.59 -16.04
C GLY A 1 -4.46 4.48 -15.13
N LEU A 2 -3.15 4.30 -14.97
CA LEU A 2 -2.62 3.35 -13.99
C LEU A 2 -2.95 3.87 -12.58
N THR A 3 -3.57 3.05 -11.74
CA THR A 3 -3.77 3.35 -10.32
C THR A 3 -2.56 2.85 -9.55
N GLU A 4 -2.01 3.69 -8.69
CA GLU A 4 -0.85 3.34 -7.88
C GLU A 4 -1.25 3.27 -6.41
N VAL A 5 -0.90 2.16 -5.75
CA VAL A 5 -1.08 1.97 -4.31
C VAL A 5 0.28 2.03 -3.66
N HIS A 6 0.55 3.11 -2.95
CA HIS A 6 1.81 3.36 -2.25
C HIS A 6 1.72 2.82 -0.84
N VAL A 7 2.55 1.83 -0.51
CA VAL A 7 2.65 1.27 0.84
C VAL A 7 3.88 1.85 1.53
N CYS A 8 3.70 2.47 2.68
CA CYS A 8 4.84 2.94 3.48
C CYS A 8 5.62 1.73 4.00
N MET A 9 6.92 1.62 3.68
CA MET A 9 7.76 0.47 4.04
C MET A 9 8.92 0.83 5.00
N THR A 10 8.90 2.03 5.54
CA THR A 10 9.89 2.49 6.54
C THR A 10 9.38 2.18 7.95
N GLY A 11 8.84 3.17 8.68
CA GLY A 11 8.30 2.97 10.03
C GLY A 11 7.15 1.97 10.07
N CYS A 12 6.30 1.94 9.05
CA CYS A 12 5.16 1.02 8.97
C CYS A 12 5.57 -0.45 8.83
N ARG A 13 6.80 -0.75 8.39
CA ARG A 13 7.30 -2.13 8.30
C ARG A 13 7.31 -2.83 9.65
N ALA A 14 7.60 -2.11 10.73
CA ALA A 14 7.55 -2.64 12.10
C ALA A 14 6.13 -2.97 12.58
N TYR A 15 5.10 -2.45 11.90
CA TYR A 15 3.69 -2.63 12.22
C TYR A 15 2.96 -3.57 11.25
N GLY A 16 3.70 -4.36 10.47
CA GLY A 16 3.10 -5.37 9.57
C GLY A 16 2.87 -4.93 8.13
N ALA A 17 3.38 -3.77 7.69
CA ALA A 17 3.21 -3.31 6.31
C ALA A 17 3.77 -4.27 5.24
N ALA A 18 4.73 -5.14 5.60
CA ALA A 18 5.24 -6.17 4.69
C ALA A 18 4.15 -7.18 4.28
N GLY A 19 3.31 -7.61 5.22
CA GLY A 19 2.18 -8.49 4.92
C GLY A 19 1.12 -7.79 4.07
N VAL A 20 0.84 -6.52 4.35
CA VAL A 20 -0.07 -5.69 3.54
C VAL A 20 0.44 -5.58 2.09
N LEU A 21 1.74 -5.32 1.92
CA LEU A 21 2.36 -5.23 0.59
C LEU A 21 2.24 -6.56 -0.18
N GLU A 22 2.50 -7.69 0.47
CA GLU A 22 2.42 -9.02 -0.14
C GLU A 22 0.98 -9.37 -0.53
N ALA A 23 0.02 -9.21 0.40
CA ALA A 23 -1.39 -9.49 0.16
C ALA A 23 -1.96 -8.65 -0.99
N LEU A 24 -1.61 -7.36 -1.06
CA LEU A 24 -2.02 -6.50 -2.17
C LEU A 24 -1.44 -6.95 -3.51
N ASN A 25 -0.16 -7.35 -3.54
CA ASN A 25 0.46 -7.85 -4.77
C ASN A 25 -0.19 -9.16 -5.25
N GLU A 26 -0.44 -10.09 -4.31
CA GLU A 26 -1.12 -11.36 -4.62
C GLU A 26 -2.52 -11.10 -5.17
N GLU A 27 -3.28 -10.19 -4.56
CA GLU A 27 -4.65 -9.90 -4.97
C GLU A 27 -4.74 -9.17 -6.32
N VAL A 28 -3.82 -8.24 -6.60
CA VAL A 28 -3.75 -7.60 -7.92
C VAL A 28 -3.47 -8.65 -9.00
N LYS A 29 -2.60 -9.62 -8.71
CA LYS A 29 -2.30 -10.71 -9.63
C LYS A 29 -3.46 -11.70 -9.77
N SER A 30 -4.10 -12.10 -8.67
CA SER A 30 -5.21 -13.06 -8.64
C SER A 30 -6.41 -12.57 -9.46
N ARG A 31 -6.65 -11.25 -9.45
CA ARG A 31 -7.73 -10.59 -10.18
C ARG A 31 -7.37 -10.17 -11.62
N GLY A 32 -6.15 -10.42 -12.07
CA GLY A 32 -5.68 -10.00 -13.40
C GLY A 32 -5.63 -8.48 -13.57
N LEU A 33 -5.44 -7.73 -12.48
CA LEU A 33 -5.44 -6.26 -12.46
C LEU A 33 -4.05 -5.65 -12.67
N SER A 34 -3.01 -6.47 -12.92
CA SER A 34 -1.62 -6.01 -13.00
C SER A 34 -1.32 -4.98 -14.10
N LEU A 35 -2.22 -4.80 -15.08
CA LEU A 35 -2.11 -3.74 -16.11
C LEU A 35 -2.81 -2.44 -15.71
N GLN A 36 -3.59 -2.45 -14.63
CA GLN A 36 -4.42 -1.34 -14.16
C GLN A 36 -3.98 -0.82 -12.79
N VAL A 37 -3.42 -1.69 -11.95
CA VAL A 37 -3.01 -1.37 -10.57
C VAL A 37 -1.56 -1.77 -10.36
N GLU A 38 -0.77 -0.84 -9.84
CA GLU A 38 0.61 -1.08 -9.42
C GLU A 38 0.72 -0.89 -7.90
N ILE A 39 1.32 -1.87 -7.21
CA ILE A 39 1.61 -1.76 -5.77
C ILE A 39 3.07 -1.35 -5.60
N ARG A 40 3.32 -0.19 -4.97
CA ARG A 40 4.66 0.36 -4.77
C ARG A 40 5.04 0.39 -3.29
N ALA A 41 6.19 -0.17 -2.98
CA ALA A 41 6.87 0.09 -1.71
C ALA A 41 7.46 1.51 -1.73
N THR A 42 7.16 2.32 -0.73
CA THR A 42 7.55 3.72 -0.67
C THR A 42 8.15 4.11 0.69
N GLY A 43 8.66 5.33 0.77
CA GLY A 43 9.21 5.94 1.98
C GLY A 43 8.15 6.24 3.05
N CYS A 44 8.53 7.03 4.05
CA CYS A 44 7.63 7.46 5.12
C CYS A 44 6.55 8.42 4.60
N HIS A 45 5.30 8.22 5.02
CA HIS A 45 4.19 9.14 4.73
C HIS A 45 3.86 10.10 5.89
N GLY A 46 4.58 10.01 7.01
CA GLY A 46 4.43 10.92 8.15
C GLY A 46 3.38 10.51 9.21
N PHE A 47 2.66 9.41 9.00
CA PHE A 47 1.55 8.97 9.87
C PHE A 47 1.88 7.71 10.70
N CYS A 48 3.10 7.63 11.26
CA CYS A 48 3.56 6.44 11.99
C CYS A 48 2.68 6.06 13.20
N ALA A 49 2.02 7.01 13.84
CA ALA A 49 1.07 6.75 14.94
C ALA A 49 -0.20 5.99 14.48
N LYS A 50 -0.39 5.87 13.17
CA LYS A 50 -1.53 5.25 12.50
C LYS A 50 -1.10 4.23 11.45
N ALA A 51 0.11 3.70 11.61
CA ALA A 51 0.66 2.64 10.77
C ALA A 51 -0.14 1.32 10.89
N PRO A 52 -0.13 0.46 9.86
CA PRO A 52 0.36 0.69 8.50
C PRO A 52 -0.48 1.69 7.71
N VAL A 53 0.16 2.52 6.88
CA VAL A 53 -0.53 3.48 6.00
C VAL A 53 -0.25 3.18 4.53
N ILE A 54 -1.28 3.38 3.71
CA ILE A 54 -1.21 3.32 2.25
C ILE A 54 -1.87 4.55 1.63
N ALA A 55 -1.43 4.94 0.44
CA ALA A 55 -2.03 6.01 -0.35
C ALA A 55 -2.38 5.50 -1.76
N ILE A 56 -3.47 6.01 -2.33
CA ILE A 56 -3.96 5.65 -3.67
C ILE A 56 -3.92 6.89 -4.57
N GLU A 57 -3.10 6.82 -5.61
CA GLU A 57 -2.95 7.87 -6.62
C GLU A 57 -3.61 7.46 -7.95
N PRO A 58 -4.17 8.40 -8.72
CA PRO A 58 -4.27 9.85 -8.47
C PRO A 58 -5.49 10.25 -7.61
N MET A 59 -6.11 9.31 -6.90
CA MET A 59 -7.34 9.56 -6.13
C MET A 59 -7.11 10.46 -4.90
N GLY A 60 -5.85 10.58 -4.43
CA GLY A 60 -5.50 11.33 -3.23
C GLY A 60 -6.09 10.74 -1.95
N VAL A 61 -6.38 9.44 -1.94
CA VAL A 61 -7.01 8.74 -0.82
C VAL A 61 -5.94 8.04 0.01
N GLN A 62 -5.96 8.23 1.33
CA GLN A 62 -5.06 7.54 2.26
C GLN A 62 -5.85 6.67 3.23
N TYR A 63 -5.39 5.43 3.43
CA TYR A 63 -5.89 4.53 4.46
C TYR A 63 -4.87 4.37 5.58
N GLN A 64 -5.36 4.13 6.79
CA GLN A 64 -4.60 4.06 8.03
C GLN A 64 -4.98 2.80 8.80
N GLU A 65 -4.07 2.32 9.67
CA GLU A 65 -4.26 1.11 10.49
C GLU A 65 -4.63 -0.12 9.64
N VAL A 66 -4.05 -0.19 8.43
CA VAL A 66 -4.36 -1.23 7.43
C VAL A 66 -3.76 -2.58 7.83
N THR A 67 -4.52 -3.65 7.63
CA THR A 67 -4.11 -5.03 7.90
C THR A 67 -4.24 -5.90 6.65
N ALA A 68 -3.47 -6.99 6.61
CA ALA A 68 -3.49 -7.96 5.51
C ALA A 68 -4.68 -8.91 5.62
#